data_AF-A0A4Q4N9A8-F1
#
_entry.id   AF-A0A4Q4N9A8-F1
#
_cell.length_a   1.000
_cell.length_b   1.000
_cell.length_c   1.000
_cell.angle_alpha   90.00
_cell.angle_beta   90.00
_cell.angle_gamma   90.00
#
_symmetry.space_group_name_H-M   'P 1'
#
loop_
_entity.id
_entity.type
_entity.pdbx_description
1 polymer ?
#
loop_
_entity_poly.entity_id
_entity_poly.type
_entity_poly.pdbx_seq_one_letter_code
_entity_poly.pdbx_strand_id
1 'polypeptide(L)'
;MKQGGETGHFECDSLTVQGCYWIHHHRRDHVVAKGRCCHNPLLDPVEGDLDLTPEQLGEIEIATRAKDRSYAKAYGQEKRANPTAKWKAMQKAKNAKAYPQTRANQLKAIAEKTYYCSVCDVASTDAAAQKIHNATPRHIRWSTKGRGSWCEPCGKGFRNPSDLAAHEKRPCHIEKVIKSQTIVAN
;
A
#
# COMPACT_ATOMS: atom_id res chain seq x y z
N MET A 1 -50.23 12.83 52.13
CA MET A 1 -48.94 12.28 52.61
C MET A 1 -48.86 10.83 52.16
N LYS A 2 -47.63 10.40 51.83
CA LYS A 2 -47.30 9.36 50.85
C LYS A 2 -47.87 7.97 51.17
N GLN A 3 -48.55 7.34 50.21
CA GLN A 3 -48.67 5.88 50.15
C GLN A 3 -47.47 5.36 49.35
N GLY A 4 -46.69 4.48 49.96
CA GLY A 4 -45.50 3.87 49.38
C GLY A 4 -45.88 2.88 48.28
N GLY A 5 -45.31 3.07 47.09
CA GLY A 5 -45.30 2.06 46.04
C GLY A 5 -43.97 1.33 46.11
N GLU A 6 -44.02 0.04 46.43
CA GLU A 6 -42.88 -0.87 46.44
C GLU A 6 -42.29 -0.96 45.03
N THR A 7 -41.03 -0.56 44.87
CA THR A 7 -40.29 -0.76 43.62
C THR A 7 -39.80 -2.21 43.58
N GLY A 8 -40.61 -3.09 43.01
CA GLY A 8 -40.19 -4.44 42.66
C GLY A 8 -39.09 -4.37 41.58
N HIS A 9 -37.87 -4.72 41.95
CA HIS A 9 -36.78 -5.00 41.03
C HIS A 9 -37.02 -6.41 40.46
N PHE A 10 -37.43 -6.51 39.19
CA PHE A 10 -37.45 -7.78 38.49
C PHE A 10 -36.07 -8.02 37.87
N GLU A 11 -35.28 -8.87 38.53
CA GLU A 11 -34.09 -9.49 37.96
C GLU A 11 -34.49 -10.29 36.71
N CYS A 12 -33.82 -10.02 35.59
CA CYS A 12 -33.99 -10.77 34.36
C CYS A 12 -33.05 -11.98 34.43
N ASP A 13 -33.56 -13.10 34.93
CA ASP A 13 -32.83 -14.37 34.89
C ASP A 13 -32.70 -14.87 33.45
N SER A 14 -31.45 -15.01 33.01
CA SER A 14 -31.02 -15.30 31.65
C SER A 14 -31.22 -16.76 31.22
N LEU A 15 -32.32 -17.41 31.62
CA LEU A 15 -32.52 -18.85 31.42
C LEU A 15 -33.94 -19.22 31.00
N THR A 16 -34.39 -18.74 29.83
CA THR A 16 -35.27 -19.48 28.91
C THR A 16 -35.44 -18.72 27.60
N VAL A 17 -34.74 -19.14 26.55
CA VAL A 17 -34.89 -18.66 25.17
C VAL A 17 -36.07 -19.36 24.50
N GLN A 18 -37.26 -19.25 25.09
CA GLN A 18 -38.46 -19.85 24.51
C GLN A 18 -39.67 -18.95 24.73
N GLY A 19 -40.00 -18.19 23.69
CA GLY A 19 -41.35 -17.64 23.51
C GLY A 19 -41.54 -16.16 23.80
N CYS A 20 -40.75 -15.27 23.20
CA CYS A 20 -41.20 -13.87 23.01
C CYS A 20 -41.93 -13.72 21.66
N TYR A 21 -43.07 -14.38 21.52
CA TYR A 21 -44.01 -14.18 20.41
C TYR A 21 -45.21 -13.39 20.92
N TRP A 22 -45.07 -12.08 21.09
CA TRP A 22 -46.20 -11.18 21.34
C TRP A 22 -46.02 -9.90 20.53
N ILE A 23 -46.54 -9.94 19.30
CA ILE A 23 -46.70 -8.78 18.41
C ILE A 23 -47.84 -7.94 18.96
N HIS A 24 -47.53 -6.86 19.68
CA HIS A 24 -48.50 -5.78 19.88
C HIS A 24 -48.43 -4.81 18.71
N HIS A 25 -49.39 -4.93 17.79
CA HIS A 25 -49.75 -3.87 16.85
C HIS A 25 -50.27 -2.64 17.62
N HIS A 26 -49.38 -1.74 18.03
CA HIS A 26 -49.80 -0.45 18.57
C HIS A 26 -50.05 0.55 17.43
N ARG A 27 -51.31 0.98 17.31
CA ARG A 27 -51.69 2.20 16.57
C ARG A 27 -50.92 3.39 17.14
N ARG A 28 -50.41 4.23 16.23
CA ARG A 28 -49.37 5.25 16.41
C ARG A 28 -49.84 6.52 17.14
N ASP A 29 -50.86 6.45 18.00
CA ASP A 29 -51.49 7.67 18.50
C ASP A 29 -51.23 7.97 19.98
N HIS A 30 -50.66 7.04 20.77
CA HIS A 30 -50.26 7.33 22.16
C HIS A 30 -49.03 6.51 22.56
N VAL A 31 -47.82 7.07 22.40
CA VAL A 31 -46.58 6.47 22.95
C VAL A 31 -46.13 7.31 24.15
N VAL A 32 -46.50 6.88 25.36
CA VAL A 32 -45.75 7.25 26.56
C VAL A 32 -44.45 6.48 26.52
N ALA A 33 -43.33 7.17 26.30
CA ALA A 33 -42.01 6.59 26.14
C ALA A 33 -41.53 5.87 27.42
N LYS A 34 -41.98 4.63 27.62
CA LYS A 34 -41.37 3.69 28.58
C LYS A 34 -40.46 2.74 27.82
N GLY A 35 -39.15 3.00 27.94
CA GLY A 35 -38.10 2.08 27.51
C GLY A 35 -37.77 2.19 26.02
N ARG A 36 -36.53 2.62 25.72
CA ARG A 36 -35.95 2.37 24.40
C ARG A 36 -35.82 0.85 24.25
N CYS A 37 -36.40 0.29 23.19
CA CYS A 37 -36.22 -1.12 22.85
C CYS A 37 -34.71 -1.44 22.79
N CYS A 38 -34.28 -2.56 23.38
CA CYS A 38 -32.88 -2.96 23.45
C CYS A 38 -32.36 -3.56 22.13
N HIS A 39 -33.24 -3.80 21.17
CA HIS A 39 -32.86 -4.24 19.84
C HIS A 39 -32.43 -3.03 19.00
N ASN A 40 -31.33 -3.17 18.25
CA ASN A 40 -30.93 -2.17 17.28
C ASN A 40 -31.61 -2.55 15.96
N PRO A 41 -32.56 -1.75 15.44
CA PRO A 41 -33.26 -2.06 14.20
C PRO A 41 -32.35 -2.32 12.99
N LEU A 42 -31.09 -1.89 13.03
CA LEU A 42 -30.08 -2.17 12.01
C LEU A 42 -29.41 -3.54 12.12
N LEU A 43 -29.50 -4.18 13.29
CA LEU A 43 -28.93 -5.49 13.59
C LEU A 43 -29.98 -6.59 13.68
N ASP A 44 -31.26 -6.22 13.69
CA ASP A 44 -32.33 -7.19 13.67
C ASP A 44 -32.33 -7.92 12.32
N PRO A 45 -32.47 -9.25 12.33
CA PRO A 45 -32.64 -9.99 11.09
C PRO A 45 -33.92 -9.50 10.41
N VAL A 46 -33.84 -9.25 9.11
CA VAL A 46 -35.03 -8.95 8.31
C VAL A 46 -35.85 -10.24 8.25
N GLU A 47 -37.01 -10.24 8.90
CA GLU A 47 -37.93 -11.37 8.88
C GLU A 47 -38.60 -11.48 7.51
N GLY A 48 -38.41 -12.61 6.83
CA GLY A 48 -39.00 -12.91 5.53
C GLY A 48 -37.99 -13.49 4.55
N ASP A 49 -38.44 -14.45 3.72
CA ASP A 49 -37.66 -14.89 2.57
C ASP A 49 -37.81 -13.79 1.50
N LEU A 50 -36.75 -13.02 1.27
CA LEU A 50 -36.69 -12.17 0.08
C LEU A 50 -36.68 -13.18 -1.07
N ASP A 51 -37.79 -13.33 -1.80
CA ASP A 51 -38.01 -14.29 -2.91
C ASP A 51 -37.00 -14.12 -4.07
N LEU A 52 -35.72 -14.26 -3.75
CA LEU A 52 -34.55 -14.04 -4.58
C LEU A 52 -33.91 -15.40 -4.79
N THR A 53 -33.69 -15.75 -6.05
CA THR A 53 -32.98 -16.98 -6.36
C THR A 53 -31.52 -16.87 -5.89
N PRO A 54 -30.84 -18.00 -5.60
CA PRO A 54 -29.41 -17.98 -5.26
C PRO A 54 -28.56 -17.28 -6.32
N GLU A 55 -28.95 -17.34 -7.59
CA GLU A 55 -28.31 -16.65 -8.70
C GLU A 55 -28.46 -15.12 -8.57
N GLN A 56 -29.68 -14.64 -8.31
CA GLN A 56 -29.94 -13.20 -8.09
C GLN A 56 -29.20 -12.65 -6.87
N LEU A 57 -29.09 -13.44 -5.79
CA LEU A 57 -28.31 -13.03 -4.61
C LEU A 57 -26.81 -12.90 -4.94
N GLY A 58 -26.28 -13.83 -5.74
CA GLY A 58 -24.90 -13.78 -6.24
C GLY A 58 -24.65 -12.55 -7.11
N GLU A 59 -25.59 -12.20 -8.00
CA GLU A 59 -25.50 -10.99 -8.82
C GLU A 59 -25.52 -9.71 -7.98
N ILE A 60 -26.41 -9.63 -6.99
CA ILE A 60 -26.49 -8.49 -6.06
C ILE A 60 -25.19 -8.36 -5.27
N GLU A 61 -24.60 -9.46 -4.82
CA GLU A 61 -23.33 -9.42 -4.08
C GLU A 61 -22.19 -8.93 -4.98
N ILE A 62 -22.10 -9.42 -6.22
CA ILE A 62 -21.11 -8.97 -7.20
C ILE A 62 -21.27 -7.47 -7.48
N ALA A 63 -22.50 -7.04 -7.73
CA ALA A 63 -22.83 -5.64 -7.99
C ALA A 63 -22.50 -4.74 -6.79
N THR A 64 -22.83 -5.18 -5.58
CA THR A 64 -22.52 -4.46 -4.33
C THR A 64 -21.01 -4.34 -4.13
N ARG A 65 -20.26 -5.44 -4.26
CA ARG A 65 -18.79 -5.41 -4.17
C ARG A 65 -18.16 -4.50 -5.22
N ALA A 66 -18.70 -4.48 -6.44
CA ALA A 66 -18.23 -3.58 -7.49
C ALA A 66 -18.50 -2.11 -7.15
N LYS A 67 -19.70 -1.81 -6.64
CA LYS A 67 -20.10 -0.48 -6.18
C LYS A 67 -19.26 -0.01 -4.99
N ASP A 68 -19.00 -0.86 -4.01
CA ASP A 68 -18.19 -0.52 -2.84
C ASP A 68 -16.75 -0.23 -3.23
N ARG A 69 -16.18 -1.00 -4.16
CA ARG A 69 -14.84 -0.76 -4.70
C ARG A 69 -14.76 0.58 -5.43
N SER A 70 -15.76 0.90 -6.24
CA SER A 70 -15.79 2.18 -6.97
C SER A 70 -15.96 3.36 -6.01
N TYR A 71 -16.86 3.23 -5.04
CA TYR A 71 -17.07 4.21 -3.98
C TYR A 71 -15.79 4.45 -3.16
N ALA A 72 -15.15 3.39 -2.66
CA ALA A 72 -13.93 3.50 -1.87
C ALA A 72 -12.79 4.17 -2.67
N LYS A 73 -12.67 3.86 -3.96
CA LYS A 73 -11.69 4.50 -4.86
C LYS A 73 -11.98 6.00 -5.00
N ALA A 74 -13.23 6.38 -5.29
CA ALA A 74 -13.64 7.77 -5.45
C ALA A 74 -13.46 8.56 -4.16
N TYR A 75 -13.93 8.03 -3.03
CA TYR A 75 -13.75 8.61 -1.70
C TYR A 75 -12.26 8.83 -1.38
N GLY A 76 -11.42 7.83 -1.66
CA GLY A 76 -9.97 7.95 -1.46
C GLY A 76 -9.32 8.99 -2.36
N GLN A 77 -9.78 9.14 -3.61
CA GLN A 77 -9.32 10.19 -4.53
C GLN A 77 -9.71 11.57 -4.03
N GLU A 78 -10.97 11.76 -3.63
CA GLU A 78 -11.47 13.02 -3.08
C GLU A 78 -10.70 13.45 -1.84
N LYS A 79 -10.45 12.54 -0.88
CA LYS A 79 -9.64 12.83 0.32
C LYS A 79 -8.21 13.25 -0.01
N ARG A 80 -7.63 12.71 -1.09
CA ARG A 80 -6.29 13.08 -1.56
C ARG A 80 -6.30 14.42 -2.31
N ALA A 81 -7.36 14.71 -3.07
CA ALA A 81 -7.54 15.97 -3.77
C ALA A 81 -7.79 17.14 -2.79
N ASN A 82 -8.61 16.90 -1.76
CA ASN A 82 -9.00 17.87 -0.74
C ASN A 82 -8.56 17.43 0.68
N PRO A 83 -7.24 17.40 0.96
CA PRO A 83 -6.73 16.83 2.20
C PRO A 83 -6.83 17.79 3.38
N THR A 84 -7.58 17.41 4.40
CA THR A 84 -7.69 18.16 5.66
C THR A 84 -6.45 18.00 6.54
N ALA A 85 -6.19 18.97 7.43
CA ALA A 85 -5.05 18.91 8.36
C ALA A 85 -5.07 17.65 9.24
N LYS A 86 -6.25 17.29 9.78
CA LYS A 86 -6.44 16.07 10.58
C LYS A 86 -6.12 14.81 9.77
N TRP A 87 -6.55 14.74 8.51
CA TRP A 87 -6.25 13.59 7.64
C TRP A 87 -4.76 13.49 7.32
N LYS A 88 -4.09 14.61 7.03
CA LYS A 88 -2.62 14.64 6.80
C LYS A 88 -1.86 14.16 8.04
N ALA A 89 -2.24 14.61 9.24
CA ALA A 89 -1.62 14.18 10.48
C ALA A 89 -1.80 12.66 10.72
N MET A 90 -3.00 12.13 10.48
CA MET A 90 -3.27 10.70 10.56
C MET A 90 -2.42 9.90 9.55
N GLN A 91 -2.34 10.35 8.29
CA GLN A 91 -1.51 9.68 7.29
C GLN A 91 -0.03 9.72 7.65
N LYS A 92 0.47 10.83 8.20
CA LYS A 92 1.85 10.93 8.70
C LYS A 92 2.12 9.89 9.79
N ALA A 93 1.22 9.75 10.77
CA ALA A 93 1.35 8.74 11.82
C ALA A 93 1.32 7.31 11.27
N LYS A 94 0.44 7.04 10.29
CA LYS A 94 0.37 5.73 9.62
C LYS A 94 1.66 5.42 8.84
N ASN A 95 2.17 6.38 8.08
CA ASN A 95 3.39 6.24 7.30
C ASN A 95 4.61 6.06 8.20
N ALA A 96 4.68 6.76 9.33
CA ALA A 96 5.76 6.60 10.30
C ALA A 96 5.84 5.16 10.85
N LYS A 97 4.69 4.51 11.07
CA LYS A 97 4.64 3.09 11.47
C LYS A 97 5.07 2.15 10.36
N ALA A 98 4.70 2.43 9.11
CA ALA A 98 5.05 1.58 7.96
C ALA A 98 6.50 1.74 7.49
N TYR A 99 7.11 2.91 7.72
CA TYR A 99 8.42 3.27 7.17
C TYR A 99 9.56 2.29 7.51
N PRO A 100 9.75 1.83 8.76
CA PRO A 100 10.83 0.92 9.09
C PRO A 100 10.77 -0.39 8.29
N GLN A 101 9.57 -0.97 8.16
CA GLN A 101 9.37 -2.18 7.38
C GLN A 101 9.64 -1.95 5.90
N THR A 102 9.15 -0.84 5.32
CA THR A 102 9.43 -0.53 3.91
C THR A 102 10.93 -0.36 3.64
N ARG A 103 11.67 0.27 4.56
CA ARG A 103 13.12 0.44 4.44
C ARG A 103 13.85 -0.90 4.54
N ALA A 104 13.45 -1.76 5.47
CA ALA A 104 14.01 -3.10 5.60
C ALA A 104 13.80 -3.92 4.31
N ASN A 105 12.60 -3.87 3.73
CA ASN A 105 12.29 -4.54 2.47
C ASN A 105 13.16 -4.01 1.31
N GLN A 106 13.34 -2.69 1.21
CA GLN A 106 14.19 -2.08 0.18
C GLN A 106 15.67 -2.47 0.32
N LEU A 107 16.20 -2.50 1.55
CA LEU A 107 17.58 -2.93 1.81
C LEU A 107 17.78 -4.41 1.48
N LYS A 108 16.80 -5.25 1.84
CA LYS A 108 16.78 -6.67 1.47
C LYS A 108 16.79 -6.85 -0.05
N ALA A 109 15.95 -6.11 -0.78
CA ALA A 109 15.90 -6.17 -2.23
C ALA A 109 17.24 -5.78 -2.90
N ILE A 110 17.97 -4.82 -2.34
CA ILE A 110 19.31 -4.48 -2.80
C ILE A 110 20.30 -5.62 -2.53
N ALA A 111 20.29 -6.17 -1.31
CA ALA A 111 21.20 -7.24 -0.91
C ALA A 111 20.99 -8.51 -1.73
N GLU A 112 19.73 -8.88 -1.97
CA GLU A 112 19.33 -10.03 -2.80
C GLU A 112 19.36 -9.73 -4.30
N LYS A 113 19.69 -8.48 -4.68
CA LYS A 113 19.67 -8.00 -6.08
C LYS A 113 18.36 -8.33 -6.80
N THR A 114 17.23 -8.24 -6.11
CA THR A 114 15.90 -8.56 -6.67
C THR A 114 15.59 -7.69 -7.89
N TYR A 115 15.96 -6.42 -7.84
CA TYR A 115 15.75 -5.44 -8.89
C TYR A 115 17.10 -5.01 -9.50
N TYR A 116 17.73 -5.91 -10.24
CA TYR A 116 19.08 -5.71 -10.78
C TYR A 116 19.11 -5.35 -12.26
N CYS A 117 20.00 -4.44 -12.62
CA CYS A 117 20.32 -4.14 -14.01
C CYS A 117 21.58 -4.92 -14.44
N SER A 118 21.46 -5.83 -15.40
CA SER A 118 22.57 -6.64 -15.91
C SER A 118 23.60 -5.86 -16.73
N VAL A 119 23.24 -4.69 -17.25
CA VAL A 119 24.12 -3.88 -18.11
C VAL A 119 25.05 -2.99 -17.29
N CYS A 120 24.56 -2.49 -16.16
CA CYS A 120 25.31 -1.56 -15.29
C CYS A 120 25.69 -2.17 -13.93
N ASP A 121 25.31 -3.43 -13.66
CA ASP A 121 25.50 -4.14 -12.38
C ASP A 121 24.98 -3.37 -11.15
N VAL A 122 23.92 -2.57 -11.34
CA VAL A 122 23.30 -1.79 -10.27
C VAL A 122 22.04 -2.49 -9.76
N ALA A 123 21.98 -2.73 -8.44
CA ALA A 123 20.77 -3.17 -7.74
C ALA A 123 19.97 -1.95 -7.27
N SER A 124 18.66 -1.98 -7.48
CA SER A 124 17.71 -0.92 -7.10
C SER A 124 16.88 -1.32 -5.89
N THR A 125 16.32 -0.33 -5.19
CA THR A 125 15.47 -0.56 -4.00
C THR A 125 14.13 -1.22 -4.36
N ASP A 126 13.55 -0.85 -5.51
CA ASP A 126 12.22 -1.24 -5.93
C ASP A 126 12.15 -1.36 -7.47
N ALA A 127 11.14 -2.08 -7.98
CA ALA A 127 10.91 -2.24 -9.42
C ALA A 127 10.74 -0.90 -10.16
N ALA A 128 10.09 0.08 -9.54
CA ALA A 128 9.90 1.42 -10.14
C ALA A 128 11.24 2.15 -10.29
N ALA A 129 12.12 2.06 -9.28
CA ALA A 129 13.45 2.67 -9.33
C ALA A 129 14.30 2.04 -10.45
N GLN A 130 14.21 0.72 -10.64
CA GLN A 130 14.89 0.04 -11.74
C GLN A 130 14.35 0.46 -13.12
N LYS A 131 13.03 0.61 -13.27
CA LYS A 131 12.43 1.11 -14.52
C LYS A 131 12.91 2.52 -14.84
N ILE A 132 12.95 3.41 -13.84
CA ILE A 132 13.49 4.77 -14.00
C ILE A 132 14.98 4.73 -14.34
N HIS A 133 15.76 3.87 -13.66
CA HIS A 133 17.18 3.66 -13.98
C HIS A 133 17.37 3.30 -15.46
N ASN A 134 16.62 2.31 -15.94
CA ASN A 134 16.70 1.85 -17.33
C ASN A 134 16.28 2.94 -18.33
N ALA A 135 15.32 3.79 -17.97
CA ALA A 135 14.86 4.89 -18.81
C ALA A 135 15.82 6.10 -18.81
N THR A 136 16.83 6.14 -17.94
CA THR A 136 17.73 7.30 -17.91
C THR A 136 18.60 7.38 -19.18
N PRO A 137 18.83 8.59 -19.74
CA PRO A 137 19.68 8.76 -20.93
C PRO A 137 21.09 8.18 -20.75
N ARG A 138 21.60 8.20 -19.52
CA ARG A 138 22.90 7.61 -19.16
C ARG A 138 22.89 6.10 -19.31
N HIS A 139 21.87 5.42 -18.77
CA HIS A 139 21.74 3.98 -18.88
C HIS A 139 21.57 3.56 -20.34
N ILE A 140 20.71 4.24 -21.09
CA ILE A 140 20.49 3.96 -22.52
C ILE A 140 21.81 4.11 -23.30
N ARG A 141 22.57 5.18 -23.05
CA ARG A 141 23.89 5.37 -23.68
C ARG A 141 24.87 4.23 -23.37
N TRP A 142 24.89 3.75 -22.12
CA TRP A 142 25.69 2.60 -21.70
C TRP A 142 25.21 1.30 -22.35
N SER A 143 23.89 1.11 -22.50
CA SER A 143 23.32 -0.07 -23.13
C SER A 143 23.55 -0.10 -24.65
N THR A 144 23.43 1.04 -25.34
CA THR A 144 23.54 1.14 -26.80
C THR A 144 24.98 1.19 -27.30
N LYS A 145 25.89 1.84 -26.55
CA LYS A 145 27.31 1.97 -26.95
C LYS A 145 28.24 0.99 -26.22
N GLY A 146 27.69 0.04 -25.46
CA GLY A 146 28.45 -0.80 -24.52
C GLY A 146 29.06 0.01 -23.38
N ARG A 147 30.00 -0.56 -22.60
CA ARG A 147 30.86 0.14 -21.61
C ARG A 147 31.72 1.22 -22.30
N GLY A 148 31.07 2.24 -22.83
CA GLY A 148 31.64 3.24 -23.70
C GLY A 148 32.32 4.31 -22.89
N SER A 149 33.56 4.01 -22.48
CA SER A 149 34.69 4.87 -22.13
C SER A 149 35.49 4.24 -20.98
N TRP A 150 36.04 3.05 -21.21
CA TRP A 150 37.09 2.51 -20.35
C TRP A 150 38.45 2.69 -21.01
N CYS A 151 39.51 2.77 -20.20
CA CYS A 151 40.86 2.66 -20.70
C CYS A 151 41.26 1.18 -20.67
N GLU A 152 41.56 0.60 -21.82
CA GLU A 152 41.93 -0.80 -21.97
C GLU A 152 43.24 -1.17 -21.24
N PRO A 153 44.31 -0.34 -21.29
CA PRO A 153 45.55 -0.63 -20.55
C PRO A 153 45.41 -0.69 -19.03
N CYS A 154 44.38 -0.06 -18.48
CA CYS A 154 44.23 0.16 -17.04
C CYS A 154 42.90 -0.34 -16.47
N GLY A 155 41.99 -0.84 -17.32
CA GLY A 155 40.66 -1.33 -16.96
C GLY A 155 39.72 -0.29 -16.31
N LYS A 156 40.07 1.00 -16.33
CA LYS A 156 39.35 2.04 -15.58
C LYS A 156 38.20 2.60 -16.42
N GLY A 157 36.96 2.55 -15.90
CA GLY A 157 35.78 3.12 -16.54
C GLY A 157 35.56 4.60 -16.22
N PHE A 158 35.13 5.37 -17.21
CA PHE A 158 34.84 6.80 -17.12
C PHE A 158 33.36 7.08 -17.40
N ARG A 159 32.89 8.25 -16.95
CA ARG A 159 31.49 8.66 -17.13
C ARG A 159 31.23 9.24 -18.52
N ASN A 160 32.24 9.87 -19.13
CA ASN A 160 32.16 10.46 -20.45
C ASN A 160 33.41 10.12 -21.27
N PRO A 161 33.31 10.08 -22.62
CA PRO A 161 34.48 9.90 -23.48
C PRO A 161 35.50 11.05 -23.34
N SER A 162 35.04 12.27 -23.03
CA SER A 162 35.95 13.41 -22.76
C SER A 162 36.80 13.19 -21.51
N ASP A 163 36.24 12.53 -20.49
CA ASP A 163 36.96 12.21 -19.25
C ASP A 163 37.98 11.09 -19.48
N LEU A 164 37.66 10.12 -20.34
CA LEU A 164 38.61 9.09 -20.80
C LEU A 164 39.75 9.72 -21.61
N ALA A 165 39.43 10.57 -22.59
CA ALA A 165 40.44 11.24 -23.41
C ALA A 165 41.37 12.14 -22.58
N ALA A 166 40.85 12.79 -21.54
CA ALA A 166 41.66 13.52 -20.58
C ALA A 166 42.52 12.59 -19.73
N HIS A 167 42.00 11.44 -19.31
CA HIS A 167 42.76 10.43 -18.55
C HIS A 167 43.93 9.84 -19.33
N GLU A 168 43.72 9.47 -20.59
CA GLU A 168 44.74 8.89 -21.47
C GLU A 168 45.94 9.82 -21.69
N LYS A 169 45.69 11.14 -21.68
CA LYS A 169 46.73 12.17 -21.84
C LYS A 169 47.49 12.49 -20.55
N ARG A 170 47.09 11.95 -19.39
CA ARG A 170 47.78 12.25 -18.13
C ARG A 170 49.15 11.55 -18.08
N PRO A 171 50.25 12.23 -17.71
CA PRO A 171 51.57 11.61 -17.62
C PRO A 171 51.59 10.36 -16.74
N CYS A 172 50.91 10.41 -15.58
CA CYS A 172 50.79 9.27 -14.66
C CYS A 172 50.06 8.05 -15.26
N HIS A 173 49.20 8.25 -16.27
CA HIS A 173 48.57 7.14 -16.98
C HIS A 173 49.53 6.54 -18.00
N ILE A 174 50.14 7.38 -18.84
CA ILE A 174 51.10 6.98 -19.88
C ILE A 174 52.25 6.15 -19.28
N GLU A 175 52.82 6.59 -18.16
CA GLU A 175 53.87 5.85 -17.44
C GLU A 175 53.42 4.45 -16.98
N LYS A 176 52.16 4.31 -16.55
CA LYS A 176 51.61 3.01 -16.12
C LYS A 176 51.40 2.07 -17.30
N VAL A 177 50.99 2.60 -18.46
CA VAL A 177 50.82 1.82 -19.70
C VAL A 177 52.17 1.32 -20.21
N ILE A 178 53.20 2.17 -20.23
CA ILE A 178 54.54 1.77 -20.67
C ILE A 178 55.11 0.67 -19.76
N LYS A 179 54.91 0.80 -18.44
CA LYS A 179 55.33 -0.23 -17.47
C LYS A 179 54.54 -1.53 -17.60
N SER A 180 53.24 -1.48 -17.87
CA SER A 180 52.45 -2.70 -18.03
C SER A 180 52.79 -3.44 -19.33
N GLN A 181 53.10 -2.73 -20.42
CA GLN A 181 53.48 -3.33 -21.71
C GLN A 181 54.89 -3.94 -21.73
N THR A 182 55.82 -3.39 -20.94
CA THR A 182 57.20 -3.90 -20.86
C THR A 182 57.32 -5.20 -20.04
N ILE A 183 56.37 -5.49 -19.16
CA ILE A 183 56.35 -6.74 -18.36
C ILE A 183 55.91 -7.96 -19.20
N VAL A 184 55.14 -7.75 -20.27
CA VAL A 184 54.60 -8.84 -21.12
C VAL A 184 55.55 -9.22 -22.26
N ALA A 185 56.65 -8.51 -22.44
CA ALA A 185 57.61 -8.68 -23.55
C ALA A 185 58.89 -9.45 -23.17
N ASN A 186 58.92 -10.08 -21.99
CA ASN A 186 60.00 -10.97 -21.53
C ASN A 186 59.48 -12.38 -21.29
#